data_AF-A0A8J7I9Y2-F1
#
_entry.id   AF-A0A8J7I9Y2-F1
#
_cell.length_a   1.000
_cell.length_b   1.000
_cell.length_c   1.000
_cell.angle_alpha   90.00
_cell.angle_beta   90.00
_cell.angle_gamma   90.00
#
_symmetry.space_group_name_H-M   'P 1'
#
loop_
_entity.id
_entity.type
_entity.pdbx_description
1 polymer ?
#
loop_
_entity_poly.entity_id
_entity_poly.type
_entity_poly.pdbx_seq_one_letter_code
_entity_poly.pdbx_strand_id
1 'polypeptide(L)'
;MSNVFEAIICPIDFTITENLLTKSSSELKLEVIKINDTLSVIYRIEENRHKLIFSQQIEYLASKLSLEITAVLVVRYDSRIGHRSSIMFAEGLAIYSFDANDEIWVLLNEEGNPLIDGQKFSINSMNDDEEYETIYDAIQLGFQVLGLDNYNEVYSFIISN
;
A
#
# COMPACT_ATOMS: atom_id res chain seq x y z
N MET A 1 -0.49 17.20 -7.55
CA MET A 1 0.52 16.71 -8.52
C MET A 1 0.23 15.24 -8.76
N SER A 2 0.37 14.76 -10.00
CA SER A 2 0.02 13.36 -10.29
C SER A 2 1.19 12.45 -9.98
N ASN A 3 1.11 11.63 -8.94
CA ASN A 3 2.27 10.89 -8.44
C ASN A 3 2.06 9.38 -8.52
N VAL A 4 3.16 8.69 -8.74
CA VAL A 4 3.25 7.23 -8.63
C VAL A 4 4.15 6.94 -7.46
N PHE A 5 3.64 6.16 -6.53
CA PHE A 5 4.32 5.78 -5.31
C PHE A 5 4.37 4.26 -5.22
N GLU A 6 5.56 3.75 -4.91
CA GLU A 6 5.83 2.32 -4.77
C GLU A 6 6.77 2.13 -3.57
N ALA A 7 6.34 1.31 -2.61
CA ALA A 7 7.10 1.11 -1.38
C ALA A 7 6.86 -0.25 -0.73
N ILE A 8 7.70 -0.54 0.26
CA ILE A 8 7.62 -1.68 1.17
C ILE A 8 7.45 -1.12 2.58
N ILE A 9 6.34 -1.48 3.21
CA ILE A 9 6.01 -1.14 4.59
C ILE A 9 6.57 -2.23 5.50
N CYS A 10 7.43 -1.83 6.42
CA CYS A 10 8.16 -2.73 7.31
C CYS A 10 7.75 -2.45 8.77
N PRO A 11 7.05 -3.38 9.45
CA PRO A 11 6.61 -3.23 10.84
C PRO A 11 7.76 -3.45 11.84
N ILE A 12 8.88 -2.78 11.61
CA ILE A 12 10.10 -2.81 12.42
C ILE A 12 10.74 -1.41 12.46
N ASP A 13 11.68 -1.21 13.38
CA ASP A 13 12.36 0.07 13.52
C ASP A 13 13.26 0.42 12.32
N PHE A 14 13.55 1.71 12.22
CA PHE A 14 14.30 2.31 11.14
C PHE A 14 15.70 1.73 10.99
N THR A 15 16.42 1.52 12.11
CA THR A 15 17.81 1.08 12.08
C THR A 15 17.94 -0.34 11.58
N ILE A 16 17.04 -1.24 11.96
CA ILE A 16 17.01 -2.60 11.39
C ILE A 16 16.68 -2.53 9.90
N THR A 17 15.68 -1.74 9.50
CA THR A 17 15.26 -1.60 8.11
C THR A 17 16.39 -1.10 7.20
N GLU A 18 17.10 -0.05 7.63
CA GLU A 18 18.24 0.52 6.91
C GLU A 18 19.41 -0.47 6.76
N ASN A 19 19.70 -1.23 7.82
CA ASN A 19 20.72 -2.28 7.78
C ASN A 19 20.36 -3.43 6.84
N LEU A 20 19.08 -3.78 6.72
CA LEU A 20 18.61 -4.81 5.77
C LEU A 20 18.67 -4.32 4.33
N LEU A 21 18.29 -3.06 4.10
CA LEU A 21 18.36 -2.46 2.76
C LEU A 21 19.80 -2.37 2.26
N THR A 22 20.75 -1.94 3.09
CA THR A 22 22.18 -1.83 2.70
C THR A 22 22.83 -3.17 2.36
N LYS A 23 22.34 -4.28 2.95
CA LYS A 23 22.77 -5.65 2.61
C LYS A 23 22.10 -6.19 1.34
N SER A 24 20.99 -5.59 0.94
CA SER A 24 20.20 -6.03 -0.21
C SER A 24 20.71 -5.35 -1.48
N SER A 25 21.09 -6.15 -2.47
CA SER A 25 21.36 -5.61 -3.81
C SER A 25 20.01 -5.36 -4.51
N SER A 26 19.76 -4.09 -4.84
CA SER A 26 18.66 -3.65 -5.70
C SER A 26 19.20 -2.67 -6.74
N GLU A 27 18.68 -2.74 -7.97
CA GLU A 27 18.99 -1.75 -9.01
C GLU A 27 18.14 -0.48 -8.86
N LEU A 28 17.14 -0.53 -7.97
CA LEU A 28 16.28 0.60 -7.66
C LEU A 28 16.99 1.60 -6.73
N LYS A 29 16.76 2.89 -6.98
CA LYS A 29 17.08 3.94 -6.01
C LYS A 29 16.02 3.92 -4.92
N LEU A 30 16.41 3.52 -3.71
CA LEU A 30 15.51 3.33 -2.58
C LEU A 30 15.97 4.21 -1.40
N GLU A 31 15.01 4.68 -0.62
CA GLU A 31 15.26 5.36 0.65
C GLU A 31 14.38 4.75 1.74
N VAL A 32 14.92 4.74 2.96
CA VAL A 32 14.19 4.36 4.16
C VAL A 32 13.75 5.63 4.87
N ILE A 33 12.50 5.67 5.28
CA ILE A 33 12.02 6.68 6.23
C ILE A 33 11.42 6.01 7.46
N LYS A 34 11.55 6.70 8.58
CA LYS A 34 10.89 6.34 9.83
C LYS A 34 9.49 6.97 9.83
N ILE A 35 8.45 6.15 10.01
CA ILE A 35 7.11 6.65 10.32
C ILE A 35 7.00 6.82 11.83
N ASN A 36 7.25 5.75 12.57
CA ASN A 36 7.29 5.76 14.03
C ASN A 36 8.32 4.75 14.55
N ASP A 37 8.33 4.46 15.86
CA ASP A 37 9.32 3.58 16.47
C ASP A 37 9.23 2.11 16.00
N THR A 38 8.09 1.69 15.47
CA THR A 38 7.80 0.31 15.07
C THR A 38 7.44 0.18 13.59
N LEU A 39 7.57 1.26 12.81
CA LEU A 39 7.15 1.29 11.41
C LEU A 39 8.09 2.12 10.57
N SER A 40 8.61 1.50 9.53
CA SER A 40 9.50 2.11 8.55
C SER A 40 8.99 1.84 7.14
N VAL A 41 9.34 2.71 6.20
CA VAL A 41 8.96 2.58 4.79
C VAL A 41 10.20 2.64 3.93
N ILE A 42 10.37 1.62 3.08
CA ILE A 42 11.36 1.61 2.00
C ILE A 42 10.63 2.00 0.73
N TYR A 43 10.90 3.18 0.17
CA TYR A 43 10.19 3.65 -1.02
C TYR A 43 11.14 3.96 -2.17
N ARG A 44 10.60 3.87 -3.38
CA ARG A 44 11.36 4.12 -4.60
C ARG A 44 11.46 5.62 -4.88
N ILE A 45 12.70 6.10 -5.02
CA ILE A 45 13.00 7.45 -5.48
C ILE A 45 13.15 7.42 -7.00
N GLU A 46 12.40 8.28 -7.69
CA GLU A 46 12.61 8.57 -9.10
C GLU A 46 12.46 10.07 -9.39
N GLU A 47 13.33 10.59 -10.24
CA GLU A 47 13.28 11.99 -10.69
C GLU A 47 12.05 12.28 -11.55
N ASN A 48 11.51 11.26 -12.23
CA ASN A 48 10.34 11.39 -13.10
C ASN A 48 9.20 10.44 -12.69
N ARG A 49 8.57 10.72 -11.55
CA ARG A 49 7.44 9.94 -11.01
C ARG A 49 6.28 9.80 -12.01
N HIS A 50 6.07 10.79 -12.90
CA HIS A 50 5.02 10.74 -13.93
C HIS A 50 5.22 9.66 -15.00
N LYS A 51 6.43 9.08 -15.13
CA LYS A 51 6.74 7.98 -16.05
C LYS A 51 6.99 6.66 -15.33
N LEU A 52 6.85 6.64 -14.01
CA LEU A 52 7.13 5.45 -13.22
C LEU A 52 6.12 4.36 -13.58
N ILE A 53 6.67 3.16 -13.77
CA ILE A 53 5.95 1.91 -13.89
C ILE A 53 6.38 1.08 -12.68
N PHE A 54 5.39 0.45 -12.05
CA PHE A 54 5.62 -0.45 -10.93
C PHE A 54 6.63 -1.54 -11.28
N SER A 55 7.56 -1.79 -10.37
CA SER A 55 8.68 -2.70 -10.60
C SER A 55 8.48 -4.01 -9.87
N GLN A 56 8.67 -5.12 -10.58
CA GLN A 56 8.76 -6.46 -9.96
C GLN A 56 9.97 -6.57 -9.03
N GLN A 57 10.99 -5.70 -9.17
CA GLN A 57 12.12 -5.70 -8.23
C GLN A 57 11.72 -5.29 -6.81
N ILE A 58 10.65 -4.51 -6.63
CA ILE A 58 10.11 -4.19 -5.30
C ILE A 58 9.52 -5.43 -4.65
N GLU A 59 8.77 -6.24 -5.39
CA GLU A 59 8.23 -7.52 -4.89
C GLU A 59 9.36 -8.51 -4.56
N TYR A 60 10.39 -8.58 -5.39
CA TYR A 60 11.56 -9.41 -5.12
C TYR A 60 12.31 -8.98 -3.85
N LEU A 61 12.46 -7.67 -3.64
CA LEU A 61 13.04 -7.14 -2.41
C LEU A 61 12.14 -7.43 -1.21
N ALA A 62 10.83 -7.24 -1.33
CA ALA A 62 9.86 -7.54 -0.26
C ALA A 62 9.89 -9.01 0.14
N SER A 63 9.94 -9.93 -0.84
CA SER A 63 10.14 -11.35 -0.61
C SER A 63 11.42 -11.61 0.20
N LYS A 64 12.56 -11.03 -0.18
CA LYS A 64 13.81 -11.17 0.60
C LYS A 64 13.71 -10.61 2.01
N LEU A 65 13.16 -9.40 2.16
CA LEU A 65 13.01 -8.76 3.47
C LEU A 65 12.09 -9.56 4.38
N SER A 66 11.04 -10.19 3.83
CA SER A 66 10.12 -11.05 4.58
C SER A 66 10.72 -12.38 5.07
N LEU A 67 11.97 -12.70 4.67
CA LEU A 67 12.72 -13.81 5.25
C LEU A 67 13.46 -13.39 6.52
N GLU A 68 13.82 -12.11 6.61
CA GLU A 68 14.53 -11.51 7.75
C GLU A 68 13.55 -10.90 8.77
N ILE A 69 12.35 -10.53 8.30
CA ILE A 69 11.27 -9.90 9.06
C ILE A 69 10.02 -10.75 8.87
N THR A 70 9.24 -11.00 9.93
CA THR A 70 8.05 -11.87 9.90
C THR A 70 7.12 -11.58 8.72
N ALA A 71 6.85 -10.31 8.42
CA ALA A 71 6.05 -9.90 7.27
C ALA A 71 6.35 -8.46 6.84
N VAL A 72 6.13 -8.17 5.55
CA VAL A 72 6.16 -6.82 4.97
C VAL A 72 5.02 -6.64 3.97
N LEU A 73 4.67 -5.39 3.67
CA LEU A 73 3.61 -5.07 2.71
C LEU A 73 4.15 -4.21 1.58
N VAL A 74 4.07 -4.71 0.34
CA VAL A 74 4.26 -3.87 -0.85
C VAL A 74 3.00 -3.02 -1.03
N VAL A 75 3.17 -1.72 -1.25
CA VAL A 75 2.09 -0.79 -1.57
C VAL A 75 2.38 -0.07 -2.88
N ARG A 76 1.33 0.09 -3.68
CA ARG A 76 1.39 0.75 -4.98
C ARG A 76 0.22 1.72 -5.10
N TYR A 77 0.56 2.98 -5.36
CA TYR A 77 -0.41 4.04 -5.55
C TYR A 77 -0.07 4.82 -6.82
N ASP A 78 -1.05 5.02 -7.69
CA ASP A 78 -0.91 5.87 -8.87
C ASP A 78 -2.10 6.81 -8.98
N SER A 79 -1.86 8.05 -8.57
CA SER A 79 -2.90 9.09 -8.56
C SER A 79 -3.29 9.54 -9.98
N ARG A 80 -2.56 9.15 -11.03
CA ARG A 80 -2.92 9.47 -12.44
C ARG A 80 -4.22 8.78 -12.85
N ILE A 81 -4.42 7.58 -12.32
CA ILE A 81 -5.51 6.67 -12.70
C ILE A 81 -6.32 6.17 -11.49
N GLY A 82 -6.03 6.68 -10.28
CA GLY A 82 -6.67 6.23 -9.05
C GLY A 82 -6.33 4.79 -8.66
N HIS A 83 -5.21 4.24 -9.14
CA HIS A 83 -4.84 2.85 -8.85
C HIS A 83 -4.28 2.73 -7.44
N ARG A 84 -4.76 1.71 -6.72
CA ARG A 84 -4.27 1.28 -5.40
C ARG A 84 -4.12 -0.22 -5.43
N SER A 85 -3.00 -0.73 -4.96
CA SER A 85 -2.86 -2.16 -4.68
C SER A 85 -1.87 -2.41 -3.57
N SER A 86 -2.00 -3.57 -2.93
CA SER A 86 -1.06 -4.01 -1.92
C SER A 86 -0.83 -5.52 -1.98
N ILE A 87 0.36 -5.96 -1.58
CA ILE A 87 0.74 -7.38 -1.55
C ILE A 87 1.51 -7.65 -0.26
N MET A 88 0.99 -8.56 0.56
CA MET A 88 1.65 -8.97 1.80
C MET A 88 2.61 -10.12 1.51
N PHE A 89 3.86 -9.95 1.93
CA PHE A 89 4.88 -10.99 1.89
C PHE A 89 5.20 -11.48 3.30
N ALA A 90 5.23 -12.80 3.49
CA ALA A 90 5.70 -13.45 4.71
C ALA A 90 6.48 -14.71 4.33
N GLU A 91 7.59 -14.98 5.03
CA GLU A 91 8.45 -16.15 4.79
C GLU A 91 8.90 -16.28 3.31
N GLY A 92 9.12 -15.16 2.64
CA GLY A 92 9.54 -15.11 1.24
C GLY A 92 8.41 -15.22 0.21
N LEU A 93 7.17 -15.42 0.63
CA LEU A 93 6.03 -15.71 -0.25
C LEU A 93 4.98 -14.60 -0.18
N ALA A 94 4.33 -14.32 -1.31
CA ALA A 94 3.13 -13.49 -1.34
C ALA A 94 1.96 -14.29 -0.76
N ILE A 95 1.38 -13.82 0.34
CA ILE A 95 0.29 -14.51 1.06
C ILE A 95 -1.07 -13.87 0.76
N TYR A 96 -1.11 -12.54 0.63
CA TYR A 96 -2.31 -11.78 0.28
C TYR A 96 -1.98 -10.76 -0.80
N SER A 97 -2.93 -10.52 -1.70
CA SER A 97 -2.87 -9.48 -2.71
C SER A 97 -4.23 -8.80 -2.75
N PHE A 98 -4.23 -7.48 -2.75
CA PHE A 98 -5.44 -6.67 -2.84
C PHE A 98 -5.34 -5.71 -4.02
N ASP A 99 -6.38 -5.66 -4.82
CA ASP A 99 -6.58 -4.68 -5.90
C ASP A 99 -7.97 -4.04 -5.85
N ALA A 100 -8.33 -3.29 -6.89
CA ALA A 100 -9.61 -2.60 -6.99
C ALA A 100 -10.84 -3.52 -6.85
N ASN A 101 -10.70 -4.82 -7.14
CA ASN A 101 -11.80 -5.79 -6.99
C ASN A 101 -12.06 -6.16 -5.53
N ASP A 102 -11.06 -6.01 -4.67
CA ASP A 102 -11.15 -6.32 -3.23
C ASP A 102 -11.66 -5.13 -2.42
N GLU A 103 -11.62 -3.91 -2.99
CA GLU A 103 -12.08 -2.69 -2.33
C GLU A 103 -13.54 -2.80 -1.90
N ILE A 104 -13.83 -2.23 -0.72
CA ILE A 104 -15.16 -2.28 -0.10
C ILE A 104 -15.81 -0.91 -0.27
N TRP A 105 -16.94 -0.92 -0.97
CA TRP A 105 -17.71 0.27 -1.32
C TRP A 105 -19.03 0.31 -0.57
N VAL A 106 -19.52 1.52 -0.28
CA VAL A 106 -20.85 1.77 0.26
C VAL A 106 -21.52 2.87 -0.53
N LEU A 107 -22.86 2.87 -0.55
CA LEU A 107 -23.64 3.94 -1.16
C LEU A 107 -23.46 5.26 -0.44
N LEU A 108 -23.55 6.36 -1.19
CA LEU A 108 -23.75 7.69 -0.64
C LEU A 108 -25.22 7.92 -0.30
N ASN A 109 -25.47 8.67 0.77
CA ASN A 109 -26.81 9.16 1.10
C ASN A 109 -27.15 10.43 0.30
N GLU A 110 -28.36 10.97 0.47
CA GLU A 110 -28.82 12.19 -0.23
C GLU A 110 -27.96 13.44 0.04
N GLU A 111 -27.15 13.43 1.10
CA GLU A 111 -26.24 14.51 1.48
C GLU A 111 -24.81 14.28 0.94
N GLY A 112 -24.57 13.18 0.22
CA GLY A 112 -23.25 12.78 -0.29
C GLY A 112 -22.36 12.11 0.77
N ASN A 113 -22.92 11.68 1.91
CA ASN A 113 -22.16 11.01 2.98
C ASN A 113 -22.22 9.48 2.83
N PRO A 114 -21.11 8.76 3.08
CA PRO A 114 -21.08 7.30 2.98
C PRO A 114 -21.96 6.62 4.02
N LEU A 115 -22.78 5.66 3.58
CA LEU A 115 -23.59 4.80 4.45
C LEU A 115 -22.75 3.64 5.00
N ILE A 116 -21.89 3.93 5.99
CA ILE A 116 -20.90 2.98 6.55
C ILE A 116 -21.54 1.69 7.10
N ASP A 117 -22.72 1.80 7.70
CA ASP A 117 -23.49 0.65 8.23
C ASP A 117 -24.42 0.01 7.18
N GLY A 118 -24.35 0.47 5.93
CA GLY A 118 -25.16 0.01 4.82
C GLY A 118 -24.68 -1.28 4.18
N GLN A 119 -25.26 -1.58 3.01
CA GLN A 119 -24.79 -2.68 2.18
C GLN A 119 -23.37 -2.39 1.68
N LYS A 120 -22.53 -3.43 1.72
CA LYS A 120 -21.16 -3.41 1.20
C LYS A 120 -21.15 -3.98 -0.21
N PHE A 121 -20.43 -3.33 -1.10
CA PHE A 121 -20.34 -3.67 -2.52
C PHE A 121 -18.89 -3.94 -2.89
N SER A 122 -18.70 -4.91 -3.78
CA SER A 122 -17.48 -5.02 -4.61
C SER A 122 -17.67 -4.21 -5.88
N ILE A 123 -16.58 -3.83 -6.55
CA ILE A 123 -16.65 -3.09 -7.82
C ILE A 123 -17.54 -3.76 -8.88
N ASN A 124 -17.52 -5.10 -8.93
CA ASN A 124 -18.27 -5.89 -9.91
C ASN A 124 -19.78 -6.00 -9.59
N SER A 125 -20.19 -5.52 -8.43
CA SER A 125 -21.59 -5.53 -7.97
C SER A 125 -22.23 -4.14 -7.90
N MET A 126 -21.47 -3.10 -8.21
CA MET A 126 -21.96 -1.72 -8.21
C MET A 126 -22.85 -1.45 -9.43
N ASN A 127 -23.82 -0.57 -9.26
CA ASN A 127 -24.70 -0.08 -10.32
C ASN A 127 -24.16 1.25 -10.84
N ASP A 128 -24.00 1.39 -12.16
CA ASP A 128 -23.48 2.61 -12.80
C ASP A 128 -24.37 3.85 -12.56
N ASP A 129 -25.64 3.65 -12.19
CA ASP A 129 -26.59 4.74 -11.89
C ASP A 129 -26.55 5.22 -10.42
N GLU A 130 -25.71 4.62 -9.57
CA GLU A 130 -25.58 4.96 -8.14
C GLU A 130 -24.19 5.54 -7.82
N GLU A 131 -24.12 6.36 -6.77
CA GLU A 131 -22.86 6.93 -6.28
C GLU A 131 -22.36 6.16 -5.05
N TYR A 132 -21.06 5.86 -5.06
CA TYR A 132 -20.41 5.05 -4.03
C TYR A 132 -19.15 5.75 -3.50
N GLU A 133 -18.77 5.38 -2.28
CA GLU A 133 -17.51 5.77 -1.67
C GLU A 133 -16.78 4.52 -1.14
N THR A 134 -15.46 4.52 -1.24
CA THR A 134 -14.64 3.42 -0.72
C THR A 134 -14.47 3.59 0.78
N ILE A 135 -14.89 2.59 1.57
CA ILE A 135 -14.65 2.57 3.02
C ILE A 135 -13.37 1.79 3.39
N TYR A 136 -12.95 0.86 2.52
CA TYR A 136 -11.67 0.19 2.63
C TYR A 136 -11.06 0.01 1.24
N ASP A 137 -9.99 0.74 0.96
CA ASP A 137 -9.24 0.57 -0.28
C ASP A 137 -8.22 -0.59 -0.19
N ALA A 138 -7.62 -0.95 -1.32
CA ALA A 138 -6.69 -2.07 -1.41
C ALA A 138 -5.44 -1.92 -0.52
N ILE A 139 -5.00 -0.69 -0.24
CA ILE A 139 -3.85 -0.42 0.64
C ILE A 139 -4.26 -0.58 2.11
N GLN A 140 -5.45 -0.08 2.48
CA GLN A 140 -6.00 -0.21 3.81
C GLN A 140 -6.26 -1.67 4.19
N LEU A 141 -6.78 -2.48 3.26
CA LEU A 141 -6.89 -3.93 3.43
C LEU A 141 -5.52 -4.59 3.66
N GLY A 142 -4.50 -4.13 2.92
CA GLY A 142 -3.10 -4.53 3.14
C GLY A 142 -2.60 -4.23 4.56
N PHE A 143 -2.91 -3.04 5.09
CA PHE A 143 -2.54 -2.69 6.46
C PHE A 143 -3.24 -3.54 7.51
N GLN A 144 -4.50 -3.89 7.29
CA GLN A 144 -5.25 -4.77 8.19
C GLN A 144 -4.61 -6.15 8.28
N VAL A 145 -4.23 -6.75 7.15
CA VAL A 145 -3.55 -8.08 7.18
C VAL A 145 -2.13 -8.01 7.72
N LEU A 146 -1.45 -6.87 7.58
CA LEU A 146 -0.15 -6.64 8.20
C LEU A 146 -0.26 -6.47 9.74
N GLY A 147 -1.47 -6.26 10.27
CA GLY A 147 -1.72 -6.06 11.71
C GLY A 147 -1.40 -4.64 12.19
N LEU A 148 -1.51 -3.64 11.33
CA LEU A 148 -1.34 -2.24 11.71
C LEU A 148 -2.68 -1.62 12.13
N ASP A 149 -2.87 -1.39 13.44
CA ASP A 149 -4.12 -0.80 13.96
C ASP A 149 -4.24 0.70 13.71
N ASN A 150 -3.11 1.43 13.59
CA ASN A 150 -3.08 2.86 13.31
C ASN A 150 -2.19 3.15 12.09
N TYR A 151 -2.78 3.02 10.91
CA TYR A 151 -2.10 3.25 9.64
C TYR A 151 -2.28 4.66 9.08
N ASN A 152 -2.94 5.59 9.80
CA ASN A 152 -3.29 6.91 9.26
C ASN A 152 -2.07 7.73 8.80
N GLU A 153 -0.99 7.68 9.59
CA GLU A 153 0.24 8.39 9.30
C GLU A 153 0.93 7.85 8.04
N VAL A 154 1.10 6.52 7.95
CA VAL A 154 1.71 5.87 6.77
C VAL A 154 0.82 5.98 5.54
N TYR A 155 -0.49 5.87 5.69
CA TYR A 155 -1.44 6.05 4.60
C TYR A 155 -1.38 7.47 4.04
N SER A 156 -1.38 8.47 4.93
CA SER A 156 -1.24 9.88 4.56
C SER A 156 0.10 10.14 3.87
N PHE A 157 1.19 9.52 4.32
CA PHE A 157 2.50 9.58 3.66
C PHE A 157 2.43 9.03 2.22
N ILE A 158 1.80 7.86 2.01
CA ILE A 158 1.67 7.23 0.69
C ILE A 158 0.91 8.12 -0.28
N ILE A 159 -0.27 8.61 0.11
CA ILE A 159 -1.14 9.35 -0.81
C ILE A 159 -0.67 10.78 -1.09
N SER A 160 0.23 11.32 -0.24
CA SER A 160 0.79 12.67 -0.38
C SER A 160 2.07 12.71 -1.23
N ASN A 161 2.66 11.54 -1.53
CA ASN A 161 3.92 11.39 -2.27
C ASN A 161 3.70 10.95 -3.71
#